data_AF-A0A6V8DAI4-F1
#
_entry.id   AF-A0A6V8DAI4-F1
#
_cell.length_a   1.000
_cell.length_b   1.000
_cell.length_c   1.000
_cell.angle_alpha   90.00
_cell.angle_beta   90.00
_cell.angle_gamma   90.00
#
_symmetry.space_group_name_H-M   'P 1'
#
loop_
_entity.id
_entity.type
_entity.pdbx_description
1 polymer ?
#
loop_
_entity_poly.entity_id
_entity_poly.type
_entity_poly.pdbx_seq_one_letter_code
_entity_poly.pdbx_strand_id
1 'polypeptide(L)'
;DDGDGIRDTRDAFPMDACATTDTDEDGQPDDVTCPPGQSTWLVADQDDDGDGVPDTMEGASDDDGPSAVGLVMLTAFVLLGLVLLLRRRGGDGQLSEKDLIHL
;
A
#
# COMPACT_ATOMS: atom_id res chain seq x y z
N ASP A 1 18.92 30.55 -0.73
CA ASP A 1 18.44 30.53 0.65
C ASP A 1 17.59 31.76 0.81
N ASP A 2 16.30 31.52 0.80
CA ASP A 2 15.21 32.49 0.94
C ASP A 2 14.85 32.74 2.42
N GLY A 3 15.46 31.99 3.34
CA GLY A 3 15.39 32.23 4.78
C GLY A 3 14.22 31.58 5.49
N ASP A 4 13.63 30.53 4.93
CA ASP A 4 12.63 29.69 5.60
C ASP A 4 13.23 28.64 6.57
N GLY A 5 14.55 28.45 6.51
CA GLY A 5 15.28 27.50 7.35
C GLY A 5 15.53 26.13 6.73
N ILE A 6 15.11 25.92 5.49
CA ILE A 6 15.47 24.76 4.66
C ILE A 6 16.68 25.14 3.78
N ARG A 7 17.53 24.15 3.46
CA ARG A 7 18.67 24.39 2.58
C ARG A 7 18.21 24.28 1.13
N ASP A 8 18.64 25.20 0.27
CA ASP A 8 18.36 25.22 -1.18
C ASP A 8 18.49 23.87 -1.88
N THR A 9 19.44 23.02 -1.45
CA THR A 9 19.68 21.70 -2.06
C THR A 9 18.62 20.65 -1.70
N ARG A 10 17.72 20.96 -0.77
CA ARG A 10 16.68 20.07 -0.22
C ARG A 10 15.31 20.74 -0.23
N ASP A 11 15.21 21.86 -0.92
CA ASP A 11 14.05 22.71 -1.00
C ASP A 11 13.54 22.67 -2.44
N ALA A 12 12.27 22.34 -2.62
CA ALA A 12 11.64 22.33 -3.94
C ALA A 12 11.49 23.77 -4.50
N PHE A 13 11.45 24.78 -3.63
CA PHE A 13 11.29 26.19 -3.97
C PHE A 13 12.41 27.08 -3.38
N PRO A 14 13.70 26.92 -3.76
CA PRO A 14 14.87 27.57 -3.10
C PRO A 14 14.94 29.10 -3.09
N MET A 15 13.95 29.77 -3.68
CA MET A 15 13.87 31.22 -3.82
C MET A 15 12.55 31.79 -3.24
N ASP A 16 11.69 30.95 -2.67
CA ASP A 16 10.40 31.35 -2.11
C ASP A 16 10.19 30.74 -0.73
N ALA A 17 10.49 31.55 0.29
CA ALA A 17 10.41 31.15 1.70
C ALA A 17 9.01 30.74 2.20
N CYS A 18 7.99 30.86 1.35
CA CYS A 18 6.63 30.43 1.67
C CYS A 18 6.35 28.95 1.33
N ALA A 19 7.25 28.26 0.63
CA ALA A 19 7.03 26.92 0.11
C ALA A 19 8.32 26.09 0.19
N THR A 20 8.21 24.77 0.42
CA THR A 20 9.40 23.91 0.64
C THR A 20 9.30 22.53 0.03
N THR A 21 8.10 21.95 -0.01
CA THR A 21 7.83 20.58 -0.44
C THR A 21 6.99 20.59 -1.70
N ASP A 22 7.24 19.64 -2.59
CA ASP A 22 6.55 19.33 -3.83
C ASP A 22 6.63 17.79 -3.96
N THR A 23 5.61 17.10 -3.45
CA THR A 23 5.67 15.64 -3.23
C THR A 23 5.53 14.84 -4.53
N ASP A 24 4.71 15.29 -5.48
CA ASP A 24 4.52 14.66 -6.79
C ASP A 24 5.40 15.24 -7.90
N GLU A 25 6.21 16.26 -7.58
CA GLU A 25 7.16 16.93 -8.47
C GLU A 25 6.48 17.65 -9.67
N ASP A 26 5.24 18.14 -9.49
CA ASP A 26 4.49 18.86 -10.52
C ASP A 26 4.82 20.36 -10.60
N GLY A 27 5.53 20.89 -9.60
CA GLY A 27 5.94 22.28 -9.49
C GLY A 27 5.00 23.18 -8.69
N GLN A 28 3.96 22.63 -8.06
CA GLN A 28 3.12 23.28 -7.06
C GLN A 28 3.51 22.80 -5.67
N PRO A 29 3.48 23.67 -4.65
CA PRO A 29 3.86 23.27 -3.30
C PRO A 29 2.75 22.56 -2.54
N ASP A 30 3.06 21.55 -1.75
CA ASP A 30 2.07 20.87 -0.89
C ASP A 30 1.37 21.85 0.10
N ASP A 31 2.13 22.80 0.64
CA ASP A 31 1.61 23.83 1.55
C ASP A 31 2.27 25.20 1.31
N VAL A 32 1.50 26.26 1.56
CA VAL A 32 1.96 27.65 1.47
C VAL A 32 1.91 28.30 2.86
N THR A 33 3.07 28.38 3.52
CA THR A 33 3.25 29.00 4.83
C THR A 33 4.34 30.07 4.78
N CYS A 34 3.92 31.34 4.75
CA CYS A 34 4.86 32.47 4.66
C CYS A 34 5.39 32.96 6.03
N PRO A 35 6.70 33.29 6.13
CA PRO A 35 7.23 34.04 7.25
C PRO A 35 6.59 35.43 7.42
N PRO A 36 6.64 36.04 8.62
CA PRO A 36 6.04 37.35 8.85
C PRO A 36 6.55 38.43 7.88
N GLY A 37 5.63 39.06 7.14
CA GLY A 37 5.96 40.13 6.19
C GLY A 37 6.33 39.65 4.78
N GLN A 38 6.34 38.35 4.52
CA GLN A 38 6.47 37.76 3.19
C GLN A 38 5.08 37.39 2.64
N SER A 39 4.98 37.30 1.32
CA SER A 39 3.80 36.80 0.62
C SER A 39 4.24 36.21 -0.71
N THR A 40 3.61 35.10 -1.12
CA THR A 40 3.86 34.47 -2.42
C THR A 40 2.62 34.52 -3.32
N TRP A 41 2.84 34.27 -4.61
CA TRP A 41 1.79 33.95 -5.59
C TRP A 41 1.52 32.44 -5.68
N LEU A 42 2.40 31.60 -5.13
CA LEU A 42 2.20 30.16 -5.11
C LEU A 42 0.87 29.82 -4.42
N VAL A 43 0.22 28.79 -4.95
CA VAL A 43 -1.02 28.22 -4.42
C VAL A 43 -0.69 26.80 -4.04
N ALA A 44 -1.12 26.37 -2.85
CA ALA A 44 -0.93 24.99 -2.43
C ALA A 44 -1.56 24.04 -3.45
N ASP A 45 -0.88 22.94 -3.73
CA ASP A 45 -1.45 21.89 -4.54
C ASP A 45 -2.65 21.25 -3.82
N GLN A 46 -3.47 20.53 -4.58
CA GLN A 46 -4.68 19.89 -4.06
C GLN A 46 -4.63 18.37 -4.18
N ASP A 47 -3.53 17.81 -4.65
CA ASP A 47 -3.32 16.38 -4.94
C ASP A 47 -1.84 16.05 -4.71
N ASP A 48 -1.38 16.18 -3.45
CA ASP A 48 0.04 16.16 -3.07
C ASP A 48 0.82 14.94 -3.60
N ASP A 49 0.17 13.79 -3.83
CA ASP A 49 0.80 12.57 -4.33
C ASP A 49 0.53 12.26 -5.82
N GLY A 50 -0.25 13.11 -6.49
CA GLY A 50 -0.54 13.05 -7.91
C GLY A 50 -1.30 11.79 -8.34
N ASP A 51 -2.02 11.13 -7.42
CA ASP A 51 -2.77 9.92 -7.73
C ASP A 51 -4.15 10.19 -8.39
N GLY A 52 -4.54 11.46 -8.44
CA GLY A 52 -5.80 11.96 -9.01
C GLY A 52 -6.94 12.06 -8.01
N VAL A 53 -6.69 11.79 -6.72
CA VAL A 53 -7.64 11.95 -5.61
C VAL A 53 -7.23 13.20 -4.80
N PRO A 54 -8.04 14.27 -4.82
CA PRO A 54 -7.65 15.48 -4.10
C PRO A 54 -7.49 15.25 -2.58
N ASP A 55 -6.57 15.95 -1.91
CA ASP A 55 -6.24 15.75 -0.47
C ASP A 55 -7.47 15.83 0.44
N THR A 56 -8.43 16.68 0.06
CA THR A 56 -9.70 16.84 0.81
C THR A 56 -10.59 15.59 0.78
N MET A 57 -10.37 14.69 -0.18
CA MET A 57 -11.04 13.41 -0.36
C MET A 57 -10.14 12.24 0.03
N GLU A 58 -8.87 12.51 0.28
CA GLU A 58 -7.94 11.55 0.85
C GLU A 58 -8.26 11.30 2.33
N GLY A 59 -8.20 10.03 2.75
CA GLY A 59 -8.66 9.58 4.07
C GLY A 59 -9.93 8.74 4.06
N ALA A 60 -10.49 8.45 2.89
CA ALA A 60 -11.50 7.41 2.70
C ALA A 60 -10.89 6.03 2.37
N SER A 61 -9.62 5.80 2.72
CA SER A 61 -8.90 4.57 2.41
C SER A 61 -9.52 3.38 3.17
N ASP A 62 -10.54 2.79 2.56
CA ASP A 62 -11.10 1.46 2.87
C ASP A 62 -10.15 0.34 2.39
N ASP A 63 -8.84 0.47 2.63
CA ASP A 63 -7.86 -0.54 2.18
C ASP A 63 -6.98 -1.09 3.31
N ASP A 64 -7.66 -1.64 4.32
CA ASP A 64 -7.16 -2.76 5.12
C ASP A 64 -7.61 -4.11 4.52
N GLY A 65 -7.90 -4.14 3.20
CA GLY A 65 -8.28 -5.34 2.49
C GLY A 65 -7.14 -6.36 2.49
N PRO A 66 -7.42 -7.68 2.65
CA PRO A 66 -6.36 -8.67 2.56
C PRO A 66 -5.78 -8.63 1.15
N SER A 67 -4.52 -8.20 1.04
CA SER A 67 -3.79 -8.18 -0.22
C SER A 67 -3.96 -9.49 -0.97
N ALA A 68 -4.07 -9.44 -2.30
CA ALA A 68 -4.32 -10.62 -3.13
C ALA A 68 -3.30 -11.75 -2.84
N VAL A 69 -2.04 -11.37 -2.53
CA VAL A 69 -1.01 -12.31 -2.06
C VAL A 69 -1.36 -12.96 -0.73
N GLY A 70 -1.89 -12.22 0.24
CA GLY A 70 -2.39 -12.76 1.52
C GLY A 70 -3.52 -13.77 1.31
N LEU A 71 -4.51 -13.47 0.46
CA LEU A 71 -5.60 -14.39 0.15
C LEU A 71 -5.13 -15.64 -0.59
N VAL A 72 -4.22 -15.49 -1.56
CA VAL A 72 -3.64 -16.62 -2.29
C VAL A 72 -2.85 -17.52 -1.34
N MET A 73 -2.09 -16.96 -0.41
CA MET A 73 -1.35 -17.76 0.58
C MET A 73 -2.31 -18.47 1.54
N LEU A 74 -3.32 -17.78 2.08
CA LEU A 74 -4.31 -18.40 2.97
C LEU A 74 -5.08 -19.54 2.28
N THR A 75 -5.53 -19.33 1.05
CA THR A 75 -6.22 -20.37 0.27
C THR A 75 -5.28 -21.53 -0.07
N ALA A 76 -4.02 -21.27 -0.42
CA ALA A 76 -3.02 -22.32 -0.65
C ALA A 76 -2.76 -23.15 0.61
N PHE A 77 -2.63 -22.52 1.79
CA PHE A 77 -2.45 -23.24 3.06
C PHE A 77 -3.68 -24.06 3.45
N VAL A 78 -4.88 -23.54 3.25
CA VAL A 78 -6.14 -24.26 3.51
C VAL A 78 -6.29 -25.46 2.57
N LEU A 79 -6.01 -25.28 1.27
CA LEU A 79 -6.06 -26.36 0.29
C LEU A 79 -4.99 -27.42 0.56
N LEU A 80 -3.76 -27.00 0.89
CA LEU A 80 -2.69 -27.91 1.29
C LEU A 80 -3.08 -28.70 2.55
N GLY A 81 -3.61 -28.02 3.56
CA GLY A 81 -4.11 -28.65 4.79
C GLY A 81 -5.23 -29.66 4.52
N LEU A 82 -6.22 -29.31 3.69
CA LEU A 82 -7.29 -30.21 3.29
C LEU A 82 -6.78 -31.43 2.52
N VAL A 83 -5.85 -31.24 1.57
CA VAL A 83 -5.23 -32.36 0.85
C VAL A 83 -4.49 -33.29 1.81
N LEU A 84 -3.77 -32.74 2.79
CA LEU A 84 -3.07 -33.53 3.80
C LEU A 84 -4.05 -34.25 4.76
N LEU A 85 -5.19 -33.63 5.09
CA LEU A 85 -6.24 -34.24 5.91
C LEU A 85 -7.00 -35.35 5.18
N LEU A 86 -7.28 -35.16 3.89
CA LEU A 86 -7.90 -36.18 3.04
C LEU A 86 -6.94 -37.36 2.80
N ARG A 87 -5.64 -37.09 2.65
CA ARG A 87 -4.60 -38.14 2.57
C ARG A 87 -4.40 -38.89 3.89
N ARG A 88 -4.68 -38.28 5.03
CA ARG A 88 -4.68 -38.97 6.34
C ARG A 88 -5.88 -39.90 6.55
N ARG A 89 -6.99 -39.73 5.82
CA ARG A 89 -8.21 -40.53 5.97
C ARG A 89 -8.40 -41.64 4.92
N GLY A 90 -7.65 -41.63 3.82
CA GLY A 90 -7.77 -42.63 2.74
C GLY A 90 -6.84 -43.85 2.87
N GLY A 91 -6.42 -44.21 4.09
CA GLY A 91 -5.37 -45.19 4.36
C GLY A 91 -5.85 -46.53 4.94
N ASP A 92 -6.92 -47.13 4.42
CA ASP A 92 -7.37 -48.47 4.83
C ASP A 92 -8.08 -49.25 3.71
N GLY A 93 -7.48 -49.24 2.51
CA GLY A 93 -7.83 -50.18 1.44
C GLY A 93 -7.15 -51.53 1.64
N GLN A 94 -7.66 -52.38 2.53
CA GLN A 94 -7.29 -53.80 2.60
C GLN A 94 -8.55 -54.66 2.48
N LEU A 95 -9.08 -54.78 1.25
CA LEU A 95 -10.03 -55.84 0.92
C LEU A 95 -9.24 -57.14 0.89
N SER A 96 -9.48 -57.95 1.91
CA SER A 96 -8.86 -59.24 2.14
C SER A 96 -9.19 -60.22 1.02
N GLU A 97 -8.25 -60.39 0.08
CA GLU A 97 -8.18 -61.50 -0.88
C GLU A 97 -7.90 -62.81 -0.11
N LYS A 98 -8.86 -63.26 0.70
CA LYS A 98 -8.78 -64.51 1.49
C LYS A 98 -10.04 -65.37 1.48
N ASP A 99 -11.04 -65.05 0.66
CA ASP A 99 -12.25 -65.87 0.49
C ASP A 99 -12.39 -66.43 -0.93
N LEU A 100 -11.27 -66.80 -1.58
CA LEU A 100 -11.33 -67.50 -2.87
C LEU A 100 -10.51 -68.79 -2.95
N ILE A 101 -10.18 -69.41 -1.81
CA ILE A 101 -9.69 -70.80 -1.76
C ILE A 101 -10.24 -71.46 -0.49
N HIS A 102 -11.56 -71.69 -0.43
CA HIS A 102 -12.17 -72.75 0.37
C HIS A 102 -13.65 -72.95 -0.04
N LEU A 103 -13.85 -73.54 -1.24
CA LEU A 103 -14.63 -74.75 -1.54
C LEU A 103 -14.86 -74.85 -3.05
#